data_AF-A0A7J8TMV9-F1
#
_entry.id   AF-A0A7J8TMV9-F1
#
_cell.length_a   1.000
_cell.length_b   1.000
_cell.length_c   1.000
_cell.angle_alpha   90.00
_cell.angle_beta   90.00
_cell.angle_gamma   90.00
#
_symmetry.space_group_name_H-M   'P 1'
#
loop_
_entity.id
_entity.type
_entity.pdbx_description
1 polymer ?
#
loop_
_entity_poly.entity_id
_entity_poly.type
_entity_poly.pdbx_seq_one_letter_code
_entity_poly.pdbx_strand_id
1 'polypeptide(L)'
;EIHYNKDRVIEITVRSDPNALVDLTEDVPVDVDFMYTVKWKETNTPFEKRMDKYSLSSSLPHHLEIHWFSIINSCVTVLLLTGFLATILMRVLKNDFIKYAHDEESADDQEESGWKYIHGDVFRYPKHKSLFAAALGSGTQLFILNLLLTGSLFCGPLFVTFCFLNTVAIAYKATAALPFGTIVVIFLIWALVTSPLLVLGGIAGKNSKAEFQAPCRTTKYPREIPPLPWYRKTIPQMAMAGFLPFSAIYIELYYIFASVWGHRIYTIYSILFIVFIILLIVTAFITVALTYFQLAAEDHEWWW
;
A
#
# COMPACT_ATOMS: atom_id res chain seq x y z
N GLU A 1 -35.13 28.80 8.95
CA GLU A 1 -34.84 30.25 8.83
C GLU A 1 -33.61 30.42 7.96
N ILE A 2 -33.64 31.35 7.00
CA ILE A 2 -32.52 31.68 6.13
C ILE A 2 -32.03 33.08 6.49
N HIS A 3 -30.78 33.14 6.94
CA HIS A 3 -30.09 34.37 7.27
C HIS A 3 -29.31 34.87 6.05
N TYR A 4 -29.53 36.11 5.65
CA TYR A 4 -28.89 36.71 4.48
C TYR A 4 -28.24 38.05 4.81
N ASN A 5 -27.25 38.44 4.01
CA ASN A 5 -26.62 39.76 4.03
C ASN A 5 -26.47 40.22 2.58
N LYS A 6 -27.22 41.26 2.19
CA LYS A 6 -27.35 41.71 0.79
C LYS A 6 -27.77 40.54 -0.11
N ASP A 7 -27.00 40.23 -1.15
CA ASP A 7 -27.30 39.17 -2.12
C ASP A 7 -26.73 37.79 -1.74
N ARG A 8 -26.24 37.61 -0.50
CA ARG A 8 -25.56 36.36 -0.09
C ARG A 8 -26.21 35.72 1.14
N VAL A 9 -26.43 34.40 1.06
CA VAL A 9 -26.90 33.58 2.18
C VAL A 9 -25.74 33.28 3.13
N ILE A 10 -25.97 33.53 4.42
CA ILE A 10 -24.97 33.41 5.48
C ILE A 10 -25.17 32.11 6.28
N GLU A 11 -26.39 31.84 6.73
CA GLU A 11 -26.72 30.68 7.57
C GLU A 11 -28.12 30.16 7.22
N ILE A 12 -28.27 28.83 7.21
CA ILE A 12 -29.57 28.17 7.04
C ILE A 12 -29.79 27.32 8.28
N THR A 13 -30.82 27.68 9.06
CA THR A 13 -31.23 26.92 10.24
C THR A 13 -32.49 26.15 9.91
N VAL A 14 -32.38 24.83 9.79
CA VAL A 14 -33.53 23.94 9.63
C VAL A 14 -34.04 23.56 11.02
N ARG A 15 -35.34 23.70 11.24
CA ARG A 15 -36.03 23.19 12.44
C ARG A 15 -37.13 22.27 11.96
N SER A 16 -37.03 21.00 12.33
CA SER A 16 -38.12 20.04 12.16
C SER A 16 -39.11 20.22 13.30
N ASP A 17 -40.40 20.09 13.02
CA ASP A 17 -41.42 20.12 14.06
C ASP A 17 -41.43 18.77 14.80
N PRO A 18 -41.06 18.71 16.10
CA PRO A 18 -41.04 17.46 16.85
C PRO A 18 -42.45 16.87 17.06
N ASN A 19 -43.52 17.63 16.81
CA ASN A 19 -44.90 17.13 16.93
C ASN A 19 -45.40 16.41 15.66
N ALA A 20 -44.67 16.49 14.55
CA ALA A 20 -45.02 15.85 13.27
C ALA A 20 -44.17 14.59 13.01
N LEU A 21 -43.92 13.79 14.05
CA LEU A 21 -43.19 12.52 13.94
C LEU A 21 -44.15 11.44 13.43
N VAL A 22 -43.78 10.77 12.33
CA VAL A 22 -44.52 9.63 11.77
C VAL A 22 -43.75 8.36 12.13
N ASP A 23 -44.44 7.41 12.76
CA ASP A 23 -43.90 6.09 13.07
C ASP A 23 -44.01 5.18 11.84
N LEU A 24 -42.90 4.58 11.44
CA LEU A 24 -42.77 3.70 10.28
C LEU A 24 -42.44 2.26 10.69
N THR A 25 -42.73 1.88 11.93
CA THR A 25 -42.37 0.56 12.49
C THR A 25 -43.22 -0.58 11.91
N GLU A 26 -44.45 -0.30 11.50
CA GLU A 26 -45.29 -1.26 10.78
C GLU A 26 -45.06 -1.07 9.27
N ASP A 27 -44.68 -2.13 8.55
CA ASP A 27 -44.42 -2.17 7.08
C ASP A 27 -45.70 -1.92 6.25
N VAL A 28 -46.40 -0.83 6.53
CA VAL A 28 -47.63 -0.37 5.89
C VAL A 28 -47.31 0.92 5.12
N PRO A 29 -47.79 1.09 3.88
CA PRO A 29 -47.60 2.33 3.15
C PRO A 29 -48.31 3.48 3.86
N VAL A 30 -47.53 4.49 4.30
CA VAL A 30 -48.02 5.72 4.93
C VAL A 30 -47.80 6.89 3.99
N ASP A 31 -48.87 7.60 3.63
CA ASP A 31 -48.78 8.85 2.87
C ASP A 31 -48.37 10.00 3.80
N VAL A 32 -47.26 10.66 3.47
CA VAL A 32 -46.70 11.78 4.24
C VAL A 32 -46.65 13.03 3.38
N ASP A 33 -47.37 14.07 3.80
CA ASP A 33 -47.36 15.38 3.15
C ASP A 33 -46.16 16.22 3.63
N PHE A 34 -45.20 16.44 2.74
CA PHE A 34 -44.03 17.25 3.03
C PHE A 34 -44.33 18.73 2.86
N MET A 35 -44.51 19.43 3.99
CA MET A 35 -44.63 20.89 4.02
C MET A 35 -43.35 21.55 4.53
N TYR A 36 -42.96 22.66 3.91
CA TYR A 36 -41.86 23.49 4.38
C TYR A 36 -42.29 24.97 4.46
N THR A 37 -41.77 25.68 5.46
CA THR A 37 -41.97 27.12 5.59
C THR A 37 -40.61 27.81 5.66
N VAL A 38 -40.42 28.85 4.85
CA VAL A 38 -39.17 29.61 4.80
C VAL A 38 -39.40 30.99 5.40
N LYS A 39 -38.57 31.35 6.38
CA LYS A 39 -38.49 32.70 6.94
C LYS A 39 -37.13 33.29 6.63
N TRP A 40 -37.11 34.44 5.97
CA TRP A 40 -35.90 35.19 5.63
C TRP A 40 -35.62 36.24 6.70
N LYS A 41 -34.36 36.33 7.15
CA LYS A 41 -33.94 37.30 8.18
C LYS A 41 -32.61 37.96 7.79
N GLU A 42 -32.59 39.29 7.78
CA GLU A 42 -31.37 40.05 7.47
C GLU A 42 -30.35 39.98 8.61
N THR A 43 -29.07 39.91 8.26
CA THR A 43 -27.94 39.80 9.20
C THR A 43 -26.80 40.75 8.82
N ASN A 44 -26.11 41.28 9.83
CA ASN A 44 -24.97 42.18 9.64
C ASN A 44 -23.63 41.44 9.48
N THR A 45 -23.61 40.11 9.54
CA THR A 45 -22.39 39.31 9.42
C THR A 45 -21.92 39.24 7.97
N PRO A 46 -20.68 39.67 7.66
CA PRO A 46 -20.17 39.59 6.29
C PRO A 46 -20.00 38.11 5.88
N PHE A 47 -20.19 37.83 4.59
CA PHE A 47 -20.11 36.47 4.03
C PHE A 47 -18.81 35.74 4.36
N GLU A 48 -17.69 36.46 4.42
CA GLU A 48 -16.38 35.90 4.76
C GLU A 48 -16.33 35.32 6.18
N LYS A 49 -17.06 35.91 7.13
CA LYS A 49 -17.08 35.49 8.54
C LYS A 49 -18.17 34.46 8.87
N ARG A 50 -18.88 33.93 7.87
CA ARG A 50 -19.99 32.99 8.10
C ARG A 50 -19.56 31.71 8.82
N MET A 51 -18.31 31.28 8.62
CA MET A 51 -17.77 30.05 9.19
C MET A 51 -17.25 30.24 10.62
N ASP A 52 -17.05 31.48 11.07
CA ASP A 52 -16.47 31.79 12.38
C ASP A 52 -17.28 31.22 13.55
N LYS A 53 -18.61 31.16 13.39
CA LYS A 53 -19.53 30.55 14.37
C LYS A 53 -19.25 29.06 14.61
N TYR A 54 -18.87 28.35 13.56
CA TYR A 54 -18.59 26.91 13.62
C TYR A 54 -17.15 26.64 14.05
N SER A 55 -16.20 27.52 13.72
CA SER A 55 -14.82 27.40 14.19
C SER A 55 -14.69 27.67 15.70
N LEU A 56 -15.40 28.67 16.22
CA LEU A 56 -15.44 28.97 17.67
C LEU A 56 -16.05 27.85 18.51
N SER A 57 -17.01 27.11 17.94
CA SER A 57 -17.59 25.94 18.60
C SER A 57 -16.57 24.80 18.76
N SER A 58 -15.59 24.71 17.86
CA SER A 58 -14.48 23.75 17.97
C SER A 58 -13.40 24.21 18.97
N SER A 59 -13.25 25.52 19.17
CA SER A 59 -12.22 26.14 20.02
C SER A 59 -12.69 26.45 21.44
N LEU A 60 -13.84 25.91 21.88
CA LEU A 60 -14.31 26.07 23.25
C LEU A 60 -13.27 25.48 24.22
N PRO A 61 -12.86 26.19 25.30
CA PRO A 61 -11.71 25.81 26.12
C PRO A 61 -11.77 24.38 26.68
N HIS A 62 -12.95 23.90 27.09
CA HIS A 62 -13.12 22.52 27.56
C HIS A 62 -12.82 21.46 26.48
N HIS A 63 -13.13 21.73 25.21
CA HIS A 63 -12.86 20.77 24.14
C HIS A 63 -11.37 20.76 23.81
N LEU A 64 -10.72 21.93 23.79
CA LEU A 64 -9.28 22.05 23.55
C LEU A 64 -8.47 21.34 24.66
N GLU A 65 -8.86 21.48 25.92
CA GLU A 65 -8.25 20.80 27.06
C GLU A 65 -8.34 19.27 26.94
N ILE A 66 -9.49 18.73 26.48
CA ILE A 66 -9.66 17.28 26.27
C ILE A 66 -8.76 16.78 25.14
N HIS A 67 -8.62 17.54 24.05
CA HIS A 67 -7.72 17.18 22.94
C HIS A 67 -6.25 17.21 23.37
N TRP A 68 -5.81 18.26 24.05
CA TRP A 68 -4.43 18.33 24.57
C TRP A 68 -4.12 17.23 25.59
N PHE A 69 -5.09 16.87 26.43
CA PHE A 69 -4.97 15.74 27.34
C PHE A 69 -4.82 14.40 26.58
N SER A 70 -5.59 14.21 25.51
CA SER A 70 -5.46 13.04 24.61
C SER A 70 -4.07 12.96 23.98
N ILE A 71 -3.53 14.08 23.48
CA ILE A 71 -2.21 14.13 22.85
C ILE A 71 -1.12 13.76 23.85
N ILE A 72 -1.15 14.36 25.04
CA ILE A 72 -0.15 14.09 26.08
C ILE A 72 -0.22 12.61 26.48
N ASN A 73 -1.42 12.07 26.67
CA ASN A 73 -1.61 10.67 27.01
C ASN A 73 -1.13 9.73 25.89
N SER A 74 -1.41 10.04 24.62
CA SER A 74 -0.94 9.26 23.46
C SER A 74 0.60 9.33 23.33
N CYS A 75 1.20 10.50 23.50
CA CYS A 75 2.65 10.67 23.46
C CYS A 75 3.34 9.91 24.60
N VAL A 76 2.81 10.01 25.82
CA VAL A 76 3.35 9.30 27.00
C VAL A 76 3.21 7.79 26.83
N THR A 77 2.06 7.29 26.42
CA THR A 77 1.85 5.85 26.19
C THR A 77 2.78 5.31 25.11
N VAL A 78 3.02 6.07 24.04
CA VAL A 78 3.99 5.69 23.01
C VAL A 78 5.41 5.68 23.54
N LEU A 79 5.84 6.71 24.29
CA LEU A 79 7.18 6.75 24.87
C LEU A 79 7.42 5.59 25.84
N LEU A 80 6.41 5.21 26.62
CA LEU A 80 6.48 4.06 27.52
C LEU A 80 6.54 2.74 26.76
N LEU A 81 5.69 2.55 25.75
CA LEU A 81 5.68 1.32 24.93
C LEU A 81 6.98 1.15 24.13
N THR A 82 7.48 2.23 23.53
CA THR A 82 8.74 2.22 22.79
C THR A 82 9.93 2.01 23.72
N GLY A 83 9.96 2.67 24.88
CA GLY A 83 10.97 2.45 25.91
C GLY A 83 10.97 1.00 26.41
N PHE A 84 9.80 0.45 26.72
CA PHE A 84 9.66 -0.95 27.13
C PHE A 84 10.16 -1.91 26.05
N LEU A 85 9.72 -1.75 24.80
CA LEU A 85 10.17 -2.59 23.70
C LEU A 85 11.68 -2.44 23.44
N ALA A 86 12.23 -1.23 23.58
CA ALA A 86 13.67 -0.99 23.47
C ALA A 86 14.47 -1.68 24.57
N THR A 87 13.98 -1.68 25.81
CA THR A 87 14.66 -2.42 26.90
C THR A 87 14.66 -3.92 26.64
N ILE A 88 13.57 -4.48 26.11
CA ILE A 88 13.50 -5.89 25.72
C ILE A 88 14.50 -6.16 24.60
N LEU A 89 14.48 -5.36 23.53
CA LEU A 89 15.39 -5.53 22.40
C LEU A 89 16.86 -5.44 22.86
N MET A 90 17.22 -4.41 23.63
CA MET A 90 18.57 -4.24 24.16
C MET A 90 18.99 -5.39 25.06
N ARG A 91 18.07 -5.94 25.86
CA ARG A 91 18.35 -7.11 26.70
C ARG A 91 18.60 -8.35 25.86
N VAL A 92 17.79 -8.61 24.84
CA VAL A 92 17.96 -9.75 23.93
C VAL A 92 19.26 -9.60 23.13
N LEU A 93 19.50 -8.42 22.56
CA LEU A 93 20.68 -8.15 21.74
C LEU A 93 21.97 -8.24 22.57
N LYS A 94 21.96 -7.75 23.83
CA LYS A 94 23.07 -7.94 24.76
C LYS A 94 23.30 -9.41 25.09
N ASN A 95 22.23 -10.17 25.34
CA ASN A 95 22.32 -11.60 25.61
C ASN A 95 22.89 -12.37 24.41
N ASP A 96 22.44 -12.04 23.21
CA ASP A 96 22.92 -12.64 21.97
C ASP A 96 24.39 -12.28 21.71
N PHE A 97 24.79 -11.02 21.94
CA PHE A 97 26.19 -10.61 21.82
C PHE A 97 27.12 -11.37 22.78
N ILE A 98 26.68 -11.58 24.03
CA ILE A 98 27.44 -12.36 25.02
C ILE A 98 27.56 -13.82 24.58
N LYS A 99 26.48 -14.41 24.05
CA LYS A 99 26.50 -15.79 23.52
C LYS A 99 27.54 -15.93 22.41
N TYR A 100 27.52 -15.05 21.41
CA TYR A 100 28.46 -15.14 20.28
C TYR A 100 29.91 -14.81 20.66
N ALA A 101 30.13 -13.89 21.61
CA ALA A 101 31.48 -13.60 22.10
C ALA A 101 32.11 -14.80 22.80
N HIS A 102 31.30 -15.63 23.47
CA HIS A 102 31.77 -16.84 24.13
C HIS A 102 31.98 -18.01 23.15
N ASP A 103 31.18 -18.08 22.07
CA ASP A 103 31.31 -19.09 21.01
C ASP A 103 32.59 -18.91 20.17
N GLU A 104 33.06 -17.66 19.96
CA GLU A 104 34.32 -17.38 19.25
C GLU A 104 35.58 -17.87 20.01
N GLU A 105 35.54 -17.96 21.34
CA GLU A 105 36.66 -18.46 22.15
C GLU A 105 36.72 -20.00 22.20
N SER A 106 35.60 -20.71 21.93
CA SER A 106 35.49 -22.17 21.93
C SER A 106 35.55 -22.77 20.52
N ALA A 107 36.62 -22.47 19.78
CA ALA A 107 36.74 -22.65 18.34
C ALA A 107 36.81 -24.10 17.79
N ASP A 108 36.58 -25.15 18.58
CA ASP A 108 36.92 -26.53 18.16
C ASP A 108 35.76 -27.50 17.91
N ASP A 109 34.50 -27.27 18.35
CA ASP A 109 33.47 -28.32 18.21
C ASP A 109 31.98 -27.89 18.20
N GLN A 110 31.62 -26.60 18.14
CA GLN A 110 30.20 -26.20 18.16
C GLN A 110 29.69 -25.68 16.81
N GLU A 111 28.58 -26.30 16.38
CA GLU A 111 27.81 -26.01 15.17
C GLU A 111 27.65 -24.49 14.96
N GLU A 112 27.88 -24.02 13.73
CA GLU A 112 27.70 -22.63 13.28
C GLU A 112 26.22 -22.17 13.44
N SER A 113 25.81 -21.92 14.68
CA SER A 113 24.48 -21.45 15.09
C SER A 113 24.44 -19.93 15.09
N GLY A 114 23.32 -19.37 14.66
CA GLY A 114 23.11 -17.92 14.69
C GLY A 114 22.51 -17.37 13.40
N TRP A 115 21.79 -16.25 13.57
CA TRP A 115 21.10 -15.56 12.48
C TRP A 115 22.07 -15.06 11.39
N LYS A 116 23.33 -14.79 11.74
CA LYS A 116 24.38 -14.37 10.81
C LYS A 116 24.61 -15.39 9.70
N TYR A 117 24.46 -16.68 9.97
CA TYR A 117 24.71 -17.75 9.02
C TYR A 117 23.50 -18.07 8.12
N ILE A 118 22.32 -17.49 8.40
CA ILE A 118 21.09 -17.68 7.59
C ILE A 118 21.33 -17.31 6.12
N HIS A 119 22.15 -16.30 5.85
CA HIS A 119 22.46 -15.89 4.49
C HIS A 119 23.03 -17.04 3.63
N GLY A 120 23.79 -17.99 4.20
CA GLY A 120 24.32 -19.16 3.49
C GLY A 120 23.26 -20.21 3.13
N ASP A 121 22.08 -20.10 3.75
CA ASP A 121 20.98 -21.05 3.66
C ASP A 121 19.85 -20.54 2.76
N VAL A 122 19.66 -19.23 2.73
CA VAL A 122 18.70 -18.49 1.89
C VAL A 122 18.97 -18.70 0.40
N PHE A 123 20.23 -18.61 -0.02
CA PHE A 123 20.61 -18.71 -1.44
C PHE A 123 20.73 -20.15 -1.95
N ARG A 124 20.23 -21.14 -1.20
CA ARG A 124 20.22 -22.52 -1.66
C ARG A 124 19.29 -22.69 -2.85
N TYR A 125 19.65 -23.62 -3.72
CA TYR A 125 18.79 -24.03 -4.81
C TYR A 125 17.48 -24.65 -4.29
N PRO A 126 16.34 -24.44 -4.97
CA PRO A 126 15.05 -24.98 -4.54
C PRO A 126 15.07 -26.51 -4.50
N LYS A 127 14.26 -27.10 -3.61
CA LYS A 127 14.12 -28.56 -3.41
C LYS A 127 13.87 -29.29 -4.75
N HIS A 128 13.10 -28.68 -5.66
CA HIS A 128 12.80 -29.22 -6.99
C HIS A 128 13.48 -28.45 -8.12
N LYS A 129 14.80 -28.65 -8.27
CA LYS A 129 15.61 -28.01 -9.33
C LYS A 129 15.09 -28.28 -10.74
N SER A 130 14.58 -29.49 -10.99
CA SER A 130 14.05 -29.91 -12.29
C SER A 130 12.76 -29.15 -12.66
N LEU A 131 11.83 -28.97 -11.72
CA LEU A 131 10.60 -28.20 -11.95
C LEU A 131 10.91 -26.72 -12.18
N PHE A 132 11.83 -26.15 -11.39
CA PHE A 132 12.25 -24.76 -11.58
C PHE A 132 12.93 -24.55 -12.94
N ALA A 133 13.84 -25.45 -13.33
CA ALA A 133 14.46 -25.40 -14.66
C ALA A 133 13.43 -25.58 -15.79
N ALA A 134 12.44 -26.46 -15.62
CA ALA A 134 11.36 -26.64 -16.58
C ALA A 134 10.45 -25.40 -16.67
N ALA A 135 10.15 -24.74 -15.55
CA ALA A 135 9.39 -23.50 -15.50
C ALA A 135 10.14 -22.33 -16.15
N LEU A 136 11.46 -22.20 -15.88
CA LEU A 136 12.31 -21.23 -16.55
C LEU A 136 12.40 -21.51 -18.05
N GLY A 137 12.59 -22.76 -18.45
CA GLY A 137 12.58 -23.17 -19.85
C GLY A 137 11.27 -22.79 -20.54
N SER A 138 10.14 -23.17 -19.94
CA SER A 138 8.80 -22.80 -20.41
C SER A 138 8.60 -21.29 -20.47
N GLY A 139 9.08 -20.55 -19.46
CA GLY A 139 9.04 -19.09 -19.42
C GLY A 139 9.87 -18.44 -20.54
N THR A 140 11.04 -18.99 -20.88
CA THR A 140 11.82 -18.52 -22.03
C THR A 140 11.14 -18.82 -23.36
N GLN A 141 10.48 -19.97 -23.49
CA GLN A 141 9.67 -20.30 -24.67
C GLN A 141 8.49 -19.35 -24.82
N LEU A 142 7.77 -19.06 -23.73
CA LEU A 142 6.67 -18.09 -23.71
C LEU A 142 7.15 -16.67 -24.01
N PHE A 143 8.34 -16.27 -23.53
CA PHE A 143 8.93 -14.97 -23.85
C PHE A 143 9.23 -14.84 -25.35
N ILE A 144 9.80 -15.87 -25.97
CA ILE A 144 10.05 -15.89 -27.42
C ILE A 144 8.73 -15.83 -28.18
N LEU A 145 7.72 -16.62 -27.77
CA LEU A 145 6.39 -16.58 -28.37
C LEU A 145 5.74 -15.20 -28.23
N ASN A 146 5.85 -14.56 -27.07
CA ASN A 146 5.30 -13.23 -26.82
C ASN A 146 5.98 -12.16 -27.69
N LEU A 147 7.31 -12.24 -27.88
CA LEU A 147 8.05 -11.35 -28.77
C LEU A 147 7.55 -11.48 -30.22
N LEU A 148 7.38 -12.72 -30.70
CA LEU A 148 6.82 -12.98 -32.03
C LEU A 148 5.37 -12.49 -32.16
N LEU A 149 4.54 -12.79 -31.17
CA LEU A 149 3.13 -12.42 -31.17
C LEU A 149 2.96 -10.90 -31.13
N THR A 150 3.77 -10.18 -30.35
CA THR A 150 3.75 -8.70 -30.31
C THR A 150 4.09 -8.10 -31.67
N GLY A 151 5.05 -8.68 -32.38
CA GLY A 151 5.39 -8.27 -33.75
C GLY A 151 4.29 -8.57 -34.76
N SER A 152 3.63 -9.73 -34.68
CA SER A 152 2.65 -10.16 -35.68
C SER A 152 1.22 -9.70 -35.40
N LEU A 153 0.81 -9.61 -34.14
CA LEU A 153 -0.58 -9.38 -33.73
C LEU A 153 -1.02 -7.93 -33.94
N PHE A 154 -0.10 -6.97 -33.85
CA PHE A 154 -0.40 -5.57 -34.17
C PHE A 154 -0.27 -5.31 -35.68
N CYS A 155 0.83 -5.76 -36.29
CA CYS A 155 1.12 -5.44 -37.69
C CYS A 155 0.29 -6.25 -38.69
N GLY A 156 -0.05 -7.50 -38.39
CA GLY A 156 -0.83 -8.37 -39.28
C GLY A 156 -2.24 -7.83 -39.57
N PRO A 157 -3.09 -7.61 -38.55
CA PRO A 157 -4.45 -7.07 -38.73
C PRO A 157 -4.47 -5.66 -39.34
N LEU A 158 -3.50 -4.80 -38.98
CA LEU A 158 -3.36 -3.48 -39.58
C LEU A 158 -2.99 -3.56 -41.06
N PHE A 159 -2.10 -4.48 -41.44
CA PHE A 159 -1.76 -4.71 -42.84
C PHE A 159 -2.95 -5.25 -43.63
N VAL A 160 -3.73 -6.19 -43.07
CA VAL A 160 -4.92 -6.75 -43.71
C VAL A 160 -6.00 -5.69 -43.91
N THR A 161 -6.31 -4.89 -42.87
CA THR A 161 -7.29 -3.80 -42.98
C THR A 161 -6.84 -2.74 -43.98
N PHE A 162 -5.55 -2.38 -43.96
CA PHE A 162 -4.95 -1.49 -44.95
C PHE A 162 -5.07 -2.03 -46.38
N CYS A 163 -4.73 -3.30 -46.64
CA CYS A 163 -4.85 -3.91 -47.97
C CYS A 163 -6.30 -3.92 -48.48
N PHE A 164 -7.25 -4.23 -47.60
CA PHE A 164 -8.69 -4.19 -47.93
C PHE A 164 -9.13 -2.77 -48.30
N LEU A 165 -8.85 -1.79 -47.44
CA LEU A 165 -9.20 -0.39 -47.67
C LEU A 165 -8.53 0.16 -48.95
N ASN A 166 -7.27 -0.20 -49.20
CA ASN A 166 -6.56 0.21 -50.40
C ASN A 166 -7.15 -0.42 -51.68
N THR A 167 -7.61 -1.68 -51.61
CA THR A 167 -8.30 -2.34 -52.73
C THR A 167 -9.63 -1.63 -53.06
N VAL A 168 -10.40 -1.26 -52.04
CA VAL A 168 -11.63 -0.47 -52.20
C VAL A 168 -11.32 0.93 -52.78
N ALA A 169 -10.27 1.59 -52.28
CA ALA A 169 -9.86 2.91 -52.78
C ALA A 169 -9.46 2.89 -54.27
N ILE A 170 -8.77 1.83 -54.72
CA ILE A 170 -8.44 1.61 -56.14
C ILE A 170 -9.72 1.44 -56.96
N ALA A 171 -10.69 0.66 -56.48
CA ALA A 171 -11.95 0.42 -57.18
C ALA A 171 -12.75 1.72 -57.43
N TYR A 172 -12.76 2.64 -56.45
CA TYR A 172 -13.42 3.95 -56.57
C TYR A 172 -12.56 5.04 -57.22
N LYS A 173 -11.36 4.71 -57.75
CA LYS A 173 -10.39 5.68 -58.29
C LYS A 173 -10.09 6.85 -57.34
N ALA A 174 -10.05 6.58 -56.04
CA ALA A 174 -9.76 7.60 -55.04
C ALA A 174 -8.30 8.06 -55.11
N THR A 175 -8.04 9.36 -54.95
CA THR A 175 -6.69 9.95 -54.93
C THR A 175 -5.81 9.46 -53.78
N ALA A 176 -6.42 8.85 -52.75
CA ALA A 176 -5.72 8.25 -51.60
C ALA A 176 -5.27 6.80 -51.85
N ALA A 177 -5.57 6.20 -53.00
CA ALA A 177 -5.16 4.84 -53.33
C ALA A 177 -3.64 4.76 -53.55
N LEU A 178 -2.96 3.92 -52.78
CA LEU A 178 -1.52 3.71 -52.91
C LEU A 178 -1.23 2.68 -54.02
N PRO A 179 -0.24 2.96 -54.91
CA PRO A 179 0.13 2.05 -55.97
C PRO A 179 0.82 0.81 -55.39
N PHE A 180 0.70 -0.32 -56.08
CA PHE A 180 1.20 -1.62 -55.64
C PHE A 180 2.69 -1.59 -55.23
N GLY A 181 3.52 -0.85 -55.96
CA GLY A 181 4.95 -0.70 -55.64
C GLY A 181 5.20 -0.10 -54.25
N THR A 182 4.41 0.87 -53.81
CA THR A 182 4.55 1.50 -52.48
C THR A 182 4.14 0.52 -51.37
N ILE A 183 3.14 -0.33 -51.60
CA ILE A 183 2.72 -1.36 -50.64
C ILE A 183 3.85 -2.37 -50.42
N VAL A 184 4.51 -2.80 -51.50
CA VAL A 184 5.66 -3.71 -51.43
C VAL A 184 6.83 -3.05 -50.69
N VAL A 185 7.10 -1.77 -50.91
CA VAL A 185 8.14 -1.02 -50.18
C VAL A 185 7.83 -0.94 -48.68
N ILE A 186 6.58 -0.63 -48.29
CA ILE A 186 6.16 -0.58 -46.89
C ILE A 186 6.33 -1.95 -46.21
N PHE A 187 5.94 -3.03 -46.90
CA PHE A 187 6.13 -4.39 -46.41
C PHE A 187 7.62 -4.73 -46.23
N LEU A 188 8.47 -4.37 -47.19
CA LEU A 188 9.91 -4.59 -47.11
C LEU A 188 10.56 -3.79 -45.98
N ILE A 189 10.15 -2.54 -45.75
CA ILE A 189 10.63 -1.73 -44.62
C ILE A 189 10.26 -2.41 -43.29
N TRP A 190 9.03 -2.89 -43.16
CA TRP A 190 8.60 -3.60 -41.96
C TRP A 190 9.38 -4.92 -41.77
N ALA A 191 9.54 -5.71 -42.83
CA ALA A 191 10.22 -7.01 -42.76
C ALA A 191 11.74 -6.88 -42.53
N LEU A 192 12.40 -5.91 -43.16
CA LEU A 192 13.86 -5.75 -43.13
C LEU A 192 14.36 -4.79 -42.05
N VAL A 193 13.49 -3.95 -41.48
CA VAL A 193 13.87 -2.98 -40.45
C VAL A 193 13.12 -3.27 -39.15
N THR A 194 11.80 -3.25 -39.16
CA THR A 194 10.99 -3.36 -37.91
C THR A 194 11.11 -4.73 -37.26
N SER A 195 10.99 -5.81 -38.04
CA SER A 195 11.13 -7.19 -37.53
C SER A 195 12.51 -7.48 -36.92
N PRO A 196 13.64 -7.24 -37.61
CA PRO A 196 14.95 -7.48 -37.01
C PRO A 196 15.24 -6.55 -35.83
N LEU A 197 14.77 -5.30 -35.85
CA LEU A 197 14.96 -4.38 -34.72
C LEU A 197 14.19 -4.85 -33.47
N LEU A 198 12.99 -5.40 -33.64
CA LEU A 198 12.21 -6.02 -32.55
C LEU A 198 12.95 -7.21 -31.95
N VAL A 199 13.49 -8.09 -32.79
CA VAL A 199 14.28 -9.25 -32.35
C VAL A 199 15.56 -8.81 -31.63
N LEU A 200 16.29 -7.85 -32.20
CA LEU A 200 17.49 -7.29 -31.57
C LEU A 200 17.17 -6.61 -30.23
N GLY A 201 16.06 -5.89 -30.13
CA GLY A 201 15.58 -5.31 -28.87
C GLY A 201 15.24 -6.37 -27.82
N GLY A 202 14.60 -7.47 -28.23
CA GLY A 202 14.33 -8.62 -27.36
C GLY A 202 15.60 -9.32 -26.86
N ILE A 203 16.61 -9.48 -27.74
CA ILE A 203 17.92 -10.05 -27.38
C ILE A 203 18.67 -9.12 -26.44
N ALA A 204 18.71 -7.82 -26.73
CA ALA A 204 19.34 -6.82 -25.88
C ALA A 204 18.69 -6.77 -24.49
N GLY A 205 17.36 -6.80 -24.41
CA GLY A 205 16.63 -6.85 -23.14
C GLY A 205 16.90 -8.13 -22.32
N LYS A 206 17.08 -9.28 -22.99
CA LYS A 206 17.49 -10.53 -22.32
C LYS A 206 18.92 -10.46 -21.80
N ASN A 207 19.85 -9.91 -22.58
CA ASN A 207 21.27 -9.91 -22.29
C ASN A 207 21.71 -8.74 -21.39
N SER A 208 20.89 -7.72 -21.19
CA SER A 208 21.20 -6.56 -20.34
C SER A 208 21.14 -6.87 -18.83
N LYS A 209 20.86 -8.12 -18.43
CA LYS A 209 20.83 -8.51 -17.02
C LYS A 209 22.26 -8.71 -16.52
N ALA A 210 22.61 -8.03 -15.42
CA ALA A 210 23.81 -8.34 -14.68
C ALA A 210 23.76 -9.80 -14.22
N GLU A 211 24.87 -10.53 -14.39
CA GLU A 211 24.99 -11.89 -13.90
C GLU A 211 24.77 -11.90 -12.38
N PHE A 212 23.86 -12.74 -11.90
CA PHE A 212 23.54 -12.81 -10.48
C PHE A 212 24.76 -13.39 -9.74
N GLN A 213 25.51 -12.51 -9.08
CA GLN A 213 26.57 -12.92 -8.17
C GLN A 213 25.94 -13.21 -6.81
N ALA A 214 25.88 -14.49 -6.44
CA ALA A 214 25.46 -14.86 -5.10
C ALA A 214 26.44 -14.22 -4.09
N PRO A 215 25.96 -13.47 -3.10
CA PRO A 215 26.80 -12.72 -2.18
C PRO A 215 27.64 -13.61 -1.24
N CYS A 216 27.34 -14.91 -1.17
CA CYS A 216 27.97 -15.86 -0.26
C CYS A 216 27.99 -17.29 -0.80
N ARG A 217 28.88 -18.11 -0.24
CA ARG A 217 28.95 -19.55 -0.51
C ARG A 217 27.81 -20.26 0.22
N THR A 218 27.02 -21.04 -0.50
CA THR A 218 25.90 -21.79 0.07
C THR A 218 26.36 -23.06 0.78
N THR A 219 25.70 -23.41 1.89
CA THR A 219 25.88 -24.68 2.59
C THR A 219 25.17 -25.84 1.86
N LYS A 220 25.69 -27.08 1.96
CA LYS A 220 25.15 -28.24 1.22
C LYS A 220 23.91 -28.84 1.88
N TYR A 221 23.82 -28.82 3.20
CA TYR A 221 22.72 -29.40 3.98
C TYR A 221 21.94 -28.31 4.71
N PRO A 222 20.60 -28.42 4.79
CA PRO A 222 19.79 -27.57 5.63
C PRO A 222 20.12 -27.74 7.10
N ARG A 223 20.32 -26.61 7.80
CA ARG A 223 20.40 -26.58 9.25
C ARG A 223 19.01 -26.87 9.82
N GLU A 224 18.97 -27.60 10.93
CA GLU A 224 17.71 -27.88 11.61
C GLU A 224 17.16 -26.60 12.25
N ILE A 225 15.87 -26.34 12.04
CA ILE A 225 15.21 -25.16 12.61
C ILE A 225 14.94 -25.46 14.09
N PRO A 226 15.43 -24.63 15.03
CA PRO A 226 15.22 -24.87 16.44
C PRO A 226 13.72 -24.82 16.78
N PRO A 227 13.21 -25.70 17.66
CA PRO A 227 11.80 -25.68 18.04
C PRO A 227 11.47 -24.40 18.80
N LEU A 228 10.59 -23.57 18.21
CA LEU A 228 10.17 -22.30 18.78
C LEU A 228 9.03 -22.51 19.80
N PRO A 229 9.08 -21.81 20.96
CA PRO A 229 7.94 -21.71 21.86
C PRO A 229 6.70 -21.14 21.16
N TRP A 230 5.50 -21.46 21.65
CA TRP A 230 4.24 -21.08 21.01
C TRP A 230 4.13 -19.57 20.70
N TYR A 231 4.61 -18.70 21.60
CA TYR A 231 4.54 -17.25 21.47
C TYR A 231 5.52 -16.66 20.43
N ARG A 232 6.53 -17.43 20.00
CA ARG A 232 7.48 -17.05 18.93
C ARG A 232 7.05 -17.54 17.56
N LYS A 233 5.89 -18.20 17.44
CA LYS A 233 5.34 -18.59 16.14
C LYS A 233 4.82 -17.37 15.39
N THR A 234 4.71 -17.51 14.06
CA THR A 234 4.31 -16.44 13.14
C THR A 234 2.98 -15.78 13.49
N ILE A 235 1.96 -16.58 13.84
CA ILE A 235 0.60 -16.05 14.11
C ILE A 235 0.58 -15.16 15.37
N PRO A 236 1.07 -15.60 16.54
CA PRO A 236 1.20 -14.73 17.71
C PRO A 236 2.07 -13.49 17.47
N GLN A 237 3.15 -13.60 16.71
CA GLN A 237 4.00 -12.46 16.36
C GLN A 237 3.27 -11.45 15.47
N MET A 238 2.50 -11.88 14.48
CA MET A 238 1.65 -11.01 13.65
C MET A 238 0.61 -10.27 14.50
N ALA A 239 -0.02 -10.95 15.45
CA ALA A 239 -0.97 -10.32 16.36
C ALA A 239 -0.29 -9.28 17.27
N MET A 240 0.87 -9.61 17.82
CA MET A 240 1.68 -8.69 18.63
C MET A 240 2.15 -7.46 17.82
N ALA A 241 2.49 -7.68 16.54
CA ALA A 241 2.91 -6.63 15.61
C ALA A 241 1.81 -5.59 15.38
N GLY A 242 0.56 -6.03 15.26
CA GLY A 242 -0.58 -5.15 15.01
C GLY A 242 -1.12 -4.49 16.28
N PHE A 243 -1.10 -5.21 17.41
CA PHE A 243 -1.67 -4.73 18.68
C PHE A 243 -0.95 -3.48 19.21
N LEU A 244 0.38 -3.48 19.18
CA LEU A 244 1.18 -2.38 19.73
C LEU A 244 0.98 -1.04 18.99
N PRO A 245 1.09 -0.92 17.64
CA PRO A 245 0.83 0.34 16.95
C PRO A 245 -0.66 0.71 17.01
N PHE A 246 -1.57 -0.27 17.04
CA PHE A 246 -3.00 0.00 17.23
C PHE A 246 -3.28 0.62 18.61
N SER A 247 -2.68 0.10 19.68
CA SER A 247 -2.84 0.64 21.03
C SER A 247 -2.37 2.10 21.15
N ALA A 248 -1.32 2.47 20.41
CA ALA A 248 -0.77 3.82 20.37
C ALA A 248 -1.72 4.85 19.75
N ILE A 249 -2.49 4.45 18.73
CA ILE A 249 -3.38 5.35 17.97
C ILE A 249 -4.86 5.18 18.30
N TYR A 250 -5.23 4.24 19.16
CA TYR A 250 -6.62 3.85 19.42
C TYR A 250 -7.52 5.05 19.77
N ILE A 251 -7.05 5.94 20.65
CA ILE A 251 -7.81 7.12 21.09
C ILE A 251 -8.04 8.08 19.92
N GLU A 252 -7.02 8.32 19.10
CA GLU A 252 -7.12 9.22 17.94
C GLU A 252 -7.98 8.63 16.83
N LEU A 253 -7.88 7.31 16.63
CA LEU A 253 -8.74 6.58 15.71
C LEU A 253 -10.22 6.69 16.12
N TYR A 254 -10.52 6.62 17.42
CA TYR A 254 -11.87 6.85 17.95
C TYR A 254 -12.39 8.26 17.62
N TYR A 255 -11.57 9.30 17.82
CA TYR A 255 -11.95 10.67 17.49
C TYR A 255 -12.14 10.90 15.99
N ILE A 256 -11.31 10.28 15.15
CA ILE A 256 -11.47 10.29 13.68
C ILE A 256 -12.80 9.65 13.31
N PHE A 257 -13.11 8.46 13.81
CA PHE A 257 -14.39 7.80 13.52
C PHE A 257 -15.58 8.63 14.02
N ALA A 258 -15.53 9.16 15.24
CA ALA A 258 -16.58 10.03 15.75
C ALA A 258 -16.79 11.28 14.87
N SER A 259 -15.73 11.76 14.20
CA SER A 259 -15.82 12.85 13.25
C SER A 259 -16.43 12.45 11.91
N VAL A 260 -16.05 11.29 11.38
CA VAL A 260 -16.61 10.73 10.12
C VAL A 260 -18.11 10.50 10.24
N TRP A 261 -18.59 10.02 11.39
CA TRP A 261 -20.01 9.80 11.67
C TRP A 261 -20.78 11.09 12.02
N GLY A 262 -20.17 12.27 11.79
CA GLY A 262 -20.85 13.56 11.89
C GLY A 262 -21.11 14.06 13.31
N HIS A 263 -20.57 13.39 14.34
CA HIS A 263 -20.84 13.79 15.72
C HIS A 263 -20.05 15.03 16.15
N ARG A 264 -18.88 15.30 15.52
CA ARG A 264 -18.00 16.44 15.82
C ARG A 264 -17.13 16.78 14.59
N ILE A 265 -16.90 18.07 14.28
CA ILE A 265 -15.90 18.46 13.27
C ILE A 265 -14.50 18.37 13.91
N TYR A 266 -13.65 17.46 13.43
CA TYR A 266 -12.25 17.37 13.87
C TYR A 266 -11.41 18.41 13.13
N THR A 267 -11.21 19.58 13.73
CA THR A 267 -10.58 20.73 13.08
C THR A 267 -9.05 20.78 13.22
N ILE A 268 -8.44 19.82 13.90
CA ILE A 268 -7.02 19.91 14.28
C ILE A 268 -6.15 18.98 13.43
N TYR A 269 -6.01 19.34 12.15
CA TYR A 269 -5.13 18.64 11.19
C TYR A 269 -3.68 18.52 11.68
N SER A 270 -3.20 19.49 12.46
CA SER A 270 -1.86 19.46 13.04
C SER A 270 -1.65 18.31 14.03
N ILE A 271 -2.68 17.93 14.80
CA ILE A 271 -2.61 16.79 15.72
C ILE A 271 -2.53 15.49 14.94
N LEU A 272 -3.38 15.35 13.91
CA LEU A 272 -3.36 14.18 13.03
C LEU A 272 -1.98 13.97 12.39
N PHE A 273 -1.32 15.06 11.99
CA PHE A 273 0.04 15.01 11.46
C PHE A 273 1.07 14.52 12.50
N ILE A 274 1.01 15.02 13.74
CA ILE A 274 1.90 14.57 14.82
C ILE A 274 1.68 13.09 15.13
N VAL A 275 0.42 12.66 15.25
CA VAL A 275 0.05 11.26 15.50
C VAL A 275 0.51 10.35 14.36
N PHE A 276 0.44 10.83 13.11
CA PHE A 276 0.96 10.11 11.96
C PHE A 276 2.48 9.92 12.02
N ILE A 277 3.25 10.95 12.38
CA ILE A 277 4.71 10.82 12.58
C ILE A 277 5.02 9.83 13.70
N ILE A 278 4.27 9.91 14.81
CA ILE A 278 4.42 8.98 15.92
C ILE A 278 4.13 7.54 15.48
N LEU A 279 3.06 7.31 14.71
CA LEU A 279 2.72 6.01 14.15
C LEU A 279 3.83 5.46 13.25
N LEU A 280 4.44 6.29 12.41
CA LEU A 280 5.57 5.88 11.57
C LEU A 280 6.77 5.43 12.40
N ILE A 281 7.11 6.18 13.46
CA ILE A 281 8.22 5.84 14.35
C ILE A 281 7.95 4.52 15.09
N VAL A 282 6.75 4.36 15.67
CA VAL A 282 6.36 3.13 16.39
C VAL A 282 6.34 1.94 15.45
N THR A 283 5.78 2.09 14.25
CA THR A 283 5.74 1.02 13.25
C THR A 283 7.15 0.63 12.82
N ALA A 284 8.01 1.59 12.51
CA ALA A 284 9.41 1.33 12.16
C ALA A 284 10.17 0.62 13.28
N PHE A 285 9.92 0.99 14.54
CA PHE A 285 10.58 0.35 15.67
C PHE A 285 10.11 -1.09 15.88
N ILE A 286 8.81 -1.34 15.78
CA ILE A 286 8.22 -2.68 15.89
C ILE A 286 8.65 -3.57 14.74
N THR A 287 8.72 -3.05 13.51
CA THR A 287 9.21 -3.83 12.36
C THR A 287 10.67 -4.22 12.55
N VAL A 288 11.53 -3.31 13.02
CA VAL A 288 12.94 -3.65 13.34
C VAL A 288 13.03 -4.70 14.44
N ALA A 289 12.24 -4.57 15.52
CA ALA A 289 12.27 -5.55 16.61
C ALA A 289 11.77 -6.95 16.17
N LEU A 290 10.68 -7.00 15.41
CA LEU A 290 10.12 -8.27 14.94
C LEU A 290 10.95 -8.93 13.85
N THR A 291 11.53 -8.15 12.94
CA THR A 291 12.49 -8.68 11.95
C THR A 291 13.71 -9.26 12.66
N TYR A 292 14.20 -8.62 13.72
CA TYR A 292 15.25 -9.19 14.56
C TYR A 292 14.80 -10.50 15.23
N PHE A 293 13.62 -10.57 15.83
CA PHE A 293 13.12 -11.82 16.44
C PHE A 293 12.89 -12.93 15.42
N GLN A 294 12.48 -12.60 14.20
CA GLN A 294 12.33 -13.56 13.11
C GLN A 294 13.69 -14.07 12.63
N LEU A 295 14.69 -13.19 12.51
CA LEU A 295 16.07 -13.59 12.20
C LEU A 295 16.66 -14.46 13.32
N ALA A 296 16.44 -14.09 14.58
CA ALA A 296 16.87 -14.86 15.74
C ALA A 296 16.14 -16.21 15.89
N ALA A 297 15.08 -16.46 15.11
CA ALA A 297 14.42 -17.77 15.04
C ALA A 297 15.17 -18.78 14.15
N GLU A 298 16.18 -18.33 13.39
CA GLU A 298 17.00 -19.16 12.50
C GLU A 298 16.20 -19.93 11.44
N ASP A 299 15.00 -19.43 11.12
CA ASP A 299 14.12 -20.01 10.11
C ASP A 299 14.56 -19.58 8.70
N HIS A 300 15.16 -20.53 7.98
CA HIS A 300 15.58 -20.36 6.60
C HIS A 300 14.49 -20.73 5.57
N GLU A 301 13.32 -21.20 6.00
CA GLU A 301 12.16 -21.42 5.10
C GLU A 301 11.27 -20.18 5.00
N TRP A 302 11.50 -19.17 5.85
CA TRP A 302 10.77 -17.91 5.80
C TRP A 302 11.00 -17.17 4.48
N TRP A 303 9.94 -16.61 3.90
CA TRP A 303 9.91 -16.11 2.52
C TRP A 303 10.72 -14.84 2.19
N TRP A 304 11.43 -14.26 3.18
CA TRP A 304 12.20 -12.99 3.17
C TRP A 304 11.65 -11.83 2.32
#